data_AF-A0A7V6XJ81-F1
#
_entry.id   AF-A0A7V6XJ81-F1
#
_cell.length_a   1.000
_cell.length_b   1.000
_cell.length_c   1.000
_cell.angle_alpha   90.00
_cell.angle_beta   90.00
_cell.angle_gamma   90.00
#
_symmetry.space_group_name_H-M   'P 1'
#
loop_
_entity.id
_entity.type
_entity.pdbx_description
1 polymer ?
#
loop_
_entity_poly.entity_id
_entity_poly.type
_entity_poly.pdbx_seq_one_letter_code
_entity_poly.pdbx_strand_id
1 'polypeptide(L)' 'MKYIYNYTGQTPIFTPHSLLTVVENSLFSSEKAESELGYSTRPIKKTIEDTIVWQKTGYSG' A
#
# COMPACT_ATOMS: atom_id res chain seq x y z
N MET A 1 -11.69 -17.16 1.02
CA MET A 1 -11.40 -17.15 -0.44
C MET A 1 -12.25 -18.14 -1.24
N LYS A 2 -12.34 -19.43 -0.84
CA LYS A 2 -13.17 -20.46 -1.52
C LYS A 2 -14.57 -19.97 -1.92
N TYR A 3 -15.28 -19.29 -1.02
CA TYR A 3 -16.61 -18.77 -1.30
C TYR A 3 -16.65 -17.73 -2.43
N ILE A 4 -15.82 -16.68 -2.39
CA ILE A 4 -15.78 -15.64 -3.43
C ILE A 4 -15.39 -16.23 -4.79
N TYR A 5 -14.39 -17.11 -4.81
CA TYR A 5 -13.99 -17.82 -6.02
C TYR A 5 -15.14 -18.68 -6.59
N ASN A 6 -15.82 -19.44 -5.73
CA ASN A 6 -16.93 -20.32 -6.15
C ASN A 6 -18.12 -19.55 -6.73
N TYR A 7 -18.38 -18.31 -6.29
CA TYR A 7 -19.48 -17.49 -6.80
C TYR A 7 -19.11 -16.68 -8.05
N THR A 8 -17.83 -16.32 -8.22
CA THR A 8 -17.39 -15.40 -9.29
C THR A 8 -16.61 -16.10 -10.40
N GLY A 9 -16.10 -17.32 -10.16
CA GLY A 9 -15.19 -18.03 -11.06
C GLY A 9 -13.83 -17.36 -11.26
N GLN A 10 -13.57 -16.26 -10.54
CA GLN A 10 -12.37 -15.46 -10.67
C GLN A 10 -11.56 -15.54 -9.37
N THR A 11 -10.24 -15.60 -9.50
CA THR A 11 -9.35 -15.50 -8.34
C THR A 11 -9.43 -14.07 -7.80
N PRO A 12 -9.96 -13.87 -6.58
CA PRO A 12 -10.03 -12.54 -5.98
C PRO A 12 -8.64 -11.93 -5.77
N ILE A 13 -8.49 -10.68 -6.21
CA ILE A 13 -7.24 -9.90 -6.12
C ILE A 13 -6.88 -9.58 -4.66
N PHE A 14 -7.89 -9.50 -3.78
CA PHE A 14 -7.73 -9.20 -2.36
C PHE A 14 -8.43 -10.25 -1.49
N THR A 15 -7.82 -10.57 -0.34
CA THR A 15 -8.42 -11.41 0.72
C THR A 15 -9.13 -10.52 1.75
N PRO A 16 -10.07 -11.08 2.55
CA PRO A 16 -10.60 -10.37 3.73
C PRO A 16 -9.50 -9.93 4.69
N HIS A 17 -8.46 -10.74 4.86
CA HIS A 17 -7.33 -10.41 5.72
C HIS A 17 -6.55 -9.20 5.20
N SER A 18 -6.23 -9.15 3.90
CA SER A 18 -5.55 -7.99 3.31
C SER A 18 -6.38 -6.71 3.39
N LEU A 19 -7.72 -6.81 3.32
CA LEU A 19 -8.59 -5.65 3.54
C LEU A 19 -8.52 -5.18 5.00
N LEU A 20 -8.59 -6.11 5.95
CA LEU A 20 -8.47 -5.82 7.38
C LEU A 20 -7.14 -5.13 7.70
N THR A 21 -6.03 -5.65 7.21
CA THR A 21 -4.69 -5.08 7.43
C THR A 21 -4.54 -3.67 6.84
N VAL A 22 -5.18 -3.37 5.71
CA VAL A 22 -5.09 -2.04 5.08
C VAL A 22 -5.88 -0.98 5.86
N VAL A 23 -7.01 -1.35 6.46
CA VAL A 23 -7.85 -0.40 7.21
C VAL A 23 -7.42 -0.26 8.66
N GLU A 24 -6.67 -1.23 9.20
CA GLU A 24 -6.13 -1.16 10.55
C GLU A 24 -4.98 -0.17 10.64
N ASN A 25 -5.06 0.74 11.62
CA ASN A 25 -3.96 1.62 11.93
C ASN A 25 -2.82 0.82 12.56
N SER A 26 -1.61 0.99 12.02
CA SER A 26 -0.42 0.42 12.62
C SER A 26 0.29 1.44 13.51
N LEU A 27 0.70 0.99 14.71
CA LEU A 27 1.50 1.77 15.65
C LEU A 27 2.99 1.71 15.27
N PHE A 28 3.39 2.50 14.28
CA PHE A 28 4.78 2.69 13.89
C PHE A 28 5.26 4.11 14.21
N SER A 29 6.54 4.25 14.58
CA SER A 29 7.21 5.52 14.84
C SER A 29 8.51 5.61 14.06
N SER A 30 8.77 6.76 13.44
CA SER A 30 10.02 7.12 12.76
C SER A 30 10.98 7.93 13.65
N GLU A 31 10.60 8.24 14.89
CA GLU A 31 11.30 9.19 15.79
C GLU A 31 12.78 8.87 15.96
N LYS A 32 13.13 7.59 16.11
CA LYS A 32 14.52 7.17 16.25
C LYS A 32 15.36 7.50 15.02
N ALA A 33 14.82 7.24 13.82
CA ALA A 33 15.52 7.51 12.57
C ALA A 33 15.64 9.03 12.34
N GLU A 34 14.63 9.80 12.71
CA GLU A 34 14.66 11.26 12.67
C GLU A 34 15.77 11.80 13.58
N SER A 35 15.87 11.29 14.81
CA SER A 35 16.85 11.73 15.79
C SER A 35 18.29 11.30 15.47
N GLU A 36 18.50 10.06 15.02
CA GLU A 36 19.85 9.50 14.88
C GLU A 36 20.42 9.65 13.47
N LEU A 37 19.56 9.70 12.46
CA LEU A 37 19.97 9.68 11.05
C LEU A 37 19.57 10.95 10.28
N GLY A 38 18.88 11.90 10.93
CA GLY A 38 18.30 13.05 10.26
C GLY A 38 17.25 12.64 9.21
N TYR A 39 16.58 11.50 9.41
CA TYR A 39 15.53 11.02 8.52
C TYR A 39 14.40 12.04 8.43
N SER A 40 13.86 12.24 7.23
CA SER A 40 12.69 13.08 7.02
C SER A 40 11.88 12.54 5.85
N THR A 41 10.56 12.58 5.97
CA THR A 41 9.65 12.11 4.92
C THR A 41 9.12 13.27 4.10
N ARG A 42 8.89 13.01 2.80
CA ARG A 42 8.09 13.92 1.97
C ARG A 42 6.59 13.75 2.31
N PRO A 43 5.74 14.74 2.01
CA PRO A 43 4.30 14.61 2.17
C PRO A 43 3.75 13.39 1.41
N ILE A 44 2.95 12.54 2.06
CA ILE A 44 2.42 11.31 1.47
C ILE A 44 1.64 11.54 0.16
N LYS A 45 0.96 12.70 0.05
CA LYS A 45 0.25 13.10 -1.17
C LYS A 45 1.15 13.07 -2.40
N LYS A 46 2.41 13.49 -2.24
CA LYS A 46 3.39 13.51 -3.32
C LYS A 46 3.80 12.09 -3.75
N THR A 47 3.93 11.17 -2.80
CA THR A 47 4.16 9.74 -3.10
C THR A 47 2.98 9.13 -3.86
N ILE A 48 1.74 9.47 -3.49
CA ILE A 48 0.53 9.00 -4.19
C ILE A 48 0.48 9.54 -5.62
N GLU A 49 0.74 10.85 -5.80
CA GLU A 49 0.82 11.49 -7.11
C GLU A 49 1.83 10.76 -8.02
N ASP A 50 3.06 10.55 -7.53
CA ASP A 50 4.13 9.90 -8.27
C ASP A 50 3.79 8.44 -8.60
N THR A 51 3.11 7.73 -7.69
CA THR A 51 2.66 6.34 -7.91
C THR A 51 1.63 6.26 -9.04
N ILE A 52 0.66 7.18 -9.07
CA ILE A 52 -0.35 7.27 -10.14
C ILE A 52 0.32 7.62 -11.47
N VAL A 53 1.27 8.56 -11.46
CA VAL A 53 2.04 8.92 -12.65
C VAL A 53 2.79 7.70 -13.18
N TRP A 54 3.54 7.00 -12.32
CA TRP A 54 4.28 5.80 -12.68
C TRP A 54 3.39 4.71 -13.29
N GLN A 55 2.21 4.48 -12.71
CA GLN A 55 1.23 3.53 -13.24
C GLN A 55 0.74 3.92 -14.65
N LYS A 56 0.55 5.21 -14.92
CA LYS A 56 0.05 5.72 -16.21
C LYS A 56 1.13 5.75 -17.29
N THR A 57 2.37 6.07 -16.93
CA THR A 57 3.48 6.18 -17.89
C THR A 57 3.99 4.81 -18.32
N GLY A 58 3.66 3.76 -17.57
CA GLY A 58 4.08 2.38 -17.84
C GLY A 58 5.56 2.18 -17.54
N TYR A 59 5.90 1.10 -16.85
CA TYR A 59 7.24 0.55 -16.93
C TYR A 59 7.29 -0.27 -18.24
N SER A 60 7.92 0.27 -19.28
CA SER A 60 8.23 -0.44 -20.53
C SER A 60 9.43 -1.37 -20.32
N GLY A 61 9.37 -2.23 -19.31
CA GLY A 61 10.38 -3.25 -19.01
C GLY A 61 9.92 -4.63 -19.41
#